data_AF-A0A5B7DR04-F1
#
_entry.id   AF-A0A5B7DR04-F1
#
_cell.length_a   1.000
_cell.length_b   1.000
_cell.length_c   1.000
_cell.angle_alpha   90.00
_cell.angle_beta   90.00
_cell.angle_gamma   90.00
#
_symmetry.space_group_name_H-M   'P 1'
#
loop_
_entity.id
_entity.type
_entity.pdbx_description
1 polymer ?
#
loop_
_entity_poly.entity_id
_entity_poly.type
_entity_poly.pdbx_seq_one_letter_code
_entity_poly.pdbx_strand_id
1 'polypeptide(L)'
;MVSLADILPPVSAPVWDRESEDRRRRQQQAQQQQALVTASRAAPPYGHRKGWLPRSQDDFGDGGAFPECHIAQYPLGMGKGTSGDSGGGGGGGGGGGGGGGGGSSSNALAVQLDEKGKVKYDVLARQGHSKDKIVYSKLTDLLPSAITSEDDPELQRPSMEEIEDTTEKTRQALEKLTQGKISSAMPVRCAEKQAPAQYIRYTPSQQGVSFNSGATQRVIRMVEQPKDPMEPPKFKSYFAPG
;
A
#
# COMPACT_ATOMS: atom_id res chain seq x y z
N MET A 1 -14.74 73.10 -21.83
CA MET A 1 -14.33 72.43 -20.58
C MET A 1 -13.98 71.01 -20.94
N VAL A 2 -12.75 70.58 -20.71
CA VAL A 2 -12.31 69.21 -21.02
C VAL A 2 -12.63 68.32 -19.82
N SER A 3 -13.26 67.17 -20.05
CA SER A 3 -13.61 66.19 -19.01
C SER A 3 -12.37 65.43 -18.56
N LEU A 4 -12.22 65.24 -17.24
CA LEU A 4 -11.10 64.52 -16.64
C LEU A 4 -10.99 63.05 -17.12
N ALA A 5 -12.09 62.48 -17.63
CA ALA A 5 -12.13 61.12 -18.17
C ALA A 5 -11.35 60.95 -19.50
N ASP A 6 -11.17 62.03 -20.27
CA ASP A 6 -10.51 61.98 -21.59
C ASP A 6 -8.98 62.18 -21.52
N ILE A 7 -8.45 62.59 -20.35
CA ILE A 7 -7.02 62.86 -20.14
C ILE A 7 -6.29 61.64 -19.54
N LEU A 8 -7.03 60.68 -19.01
CA LEU A 8 -6.45 59.49 -18.36
C LEU A 8 -6.46 58.27 -19.30
N PRO A 9 -5.41 57.43 -19.25
CA PRO A 9 -5.37 56.20 -20.02
C PRO A 9 -6.51 55.26 -19.59
N PRO A 10 -7.10 54.50 -20.53
CA PRO A 10 -8.19 53.58 -20.22
C PRO A 10 -7.74 52.56 -19.16
N VAL A 11 -8.55 52.39 -18.11
CA VAL A 11 -8.31 51.41 -17.04
C VAL A 11 -8.21 50.01 -17.67
N SER A 12 -7.04 49.40 -17.56
CA SER A 12 -6.73 48.06 -18.09
C SER A 12 -7.13 46.92 -17.15
N ALA A 13 -7.72 47.23 -16.01
CA ALA A 13 -8.19 46.22 -15.06
C ALA A 13 -9.47 45.57 -15.60
N PRO A 14 -9.57 44.23 -15.65
CA PRO A 14 -10.81 43.55 -16.01
C PRO A 14 -11.88 43.96 -15.00
N VAL A 15 -12.93 44.64 -15.48
CA VAL A 15 -14.12 44.91 -14.67
C VAL A 15 -14.75 43.57 -14.35
N TRP A 16 -14.63 43.16 -13.09
CA TRP A 16 -15.34 42.02 -12.53
C TRP A 16 -16.82 42.40 -12.38
N ASP A 17 -17.56 42.26 -13.47
CA ASP A 17 -18.99 42.45 -13.47
C ASP A 17 -19.69 41.12 -13.13
N ARG A 18 -20.22 41.06 -11.90
CA ARG A 18 -20.89 39.90 -11.32
C ARG A 18 -22.04 39.41 -12.22
N GLU A 19 -22.72 40.34 -12.90
CA GLU A 19 -23.85 40.03 -13.78
C GLU A 19 -23.40 39.42 -15.12
N SER A 20 -22.22 39.82 -15.62
CA SER A 20 -21.59 39.26 -16.81
C SER A 20 -21.10 37.82 -16.59
N GLU A 21 -20.57 37.51 -15.39
CA GLU A 21 -20.18 36.15 -15.02
C GLU A 21 -21.39 35.20 -14.87
N ASP A 22 -22.46 35.67 -14.23
CA ASP A 22 -23.70 34.89 -14.09
C ASP A 22 -24.35 34.59 -15.45
N ARG A 23 -24.28 35.53 -16.39
CA ARG A 23 -24.80 35.33 -17.75
C ARG A 23 -23.95 34.32 -18.52
N ARG A 24 -22.62 34.35 -18.37
CA ARG A 24 -21.71 33.31 -18.91
C ARG A 24 -21.95 31.95 -18.27
N ARG A 25 -22.16 31.89 -16.96
CA ARG A 25 -22.49 30.63 -16.24
C ARG A 25 -23.80 30.04 -16.73
N ARG A 26 -24.84 30.85 -16.93
CA ARG A 26 -26.13 30.39 -17.48
C ARG A 26 -26.00 29.92 -18.93
N GLN A 27 -25.22 30.61 -19.77
CA GLN A 27 -24.94 30.15 -21.14
C GLN A 27 -24.12 28.86 -21.18
N GLN A 28 -23.13 28.71 -20.30
CA GLN A 28 -22.36 27.47 -20.16
C GLN A 28 -23.22 26.32 -19.62
N GLN A 29 -24.12 26.56 -18.67
CA GLN A 29 -25.08 25.57 -18.19
C GLN A 29 -26.10 25.19 -19.26
N ALA A 30 -26.58 26.16 -20.06
CA ALA A 30 -27.49 25.89 -21.18
C ALA A 30 -26.81 25.09 -22.31
N GLN A 31 -25.51 25.31 -22.55
CA GLN A 31 -24.73 24.49 -23.49
C GLN A 31 -24.44 23.08 -22.96
N GLN A 32 -24.30 22.90 -21.63
CA GLN A 32 -24.15 21.57 -21.02
C GLN A 32 -25.42 20.72 -21.05
N GLN A 33 -26.60 21.31 -21.27
CA GLN A 33 -27.87 20.57 -21.33
C GLN A 33 -28.18 19.95 -22.70
N GLN A 34 -27.33 20.16 -23.71
CA GLN A 34 -27.36 19.36 -24.95
C GLN A 34 -26.37 18.18 -24.80
N ALA A 35 -26.74 17.22 -23.96
CA ALA A 35 -26.08 15.92 -23.96
C ALA A 35 -26.37 15.24 -25.30
N LEU A 36 -25.43 15.32 -26.25
CA LEU A 36 -25.36 14.36 -27.34
C LEU A 36 -25.30 12.98 -26.68
N VAL A 37 -26.38 12.20 -26.79
CA VAL A 37 -26.36 10.80 -26.41
C VAL A 37 -25.45 10.08 -27.40
N THR A 38 -24.18 9.97 -27.07
CA THR A 38 -23.27 9.04 -27.73
C THR A 38 -23.80 7.65 -27.41
N ALA A 39 -24.40 7.00 -28.42
CA ALA A 39 -24.71 5.58 -28.33
C ALA A 39 -23.39 4.84 -28.09
N SER A 40 -23.14 4.48 -26.83
CA SER A 40 -22.03 3.59 -26.47
C SER A 40 -22.17 2.33 -27.34
N ARG A 41 -21.08 1.92 -27.99
CA ARG A 41 -20.98 0.59 -28.58
C ARG A 41 -20.94 -0.41 -27.43
N ALA A 42 -22.08 -0.65 -26.81
CA ALA A 42 -22.21 -1.60 -25.72
C ALA A 42 -22.21 -3.02 -26.28
N ALA A 43 -21.59 -3.93 -25.52
CA ALA A 43 -21.68 -5.35 -25.81
C ALA A 43 -23.15 -5.80 -25.89
N PRO A 44 -23.52 -6.71 -26.81
CA PRO A 44 -24.86 -7.30 -26.84
C PRO A 44 -25.26 -7.85 -25.46
N PRO A 45 -26.55 -7.91 -25.11
CA PRO A 45 -26.98 -8.48 -23.83
C PRO A 45 -26.55 -9.95 -23.70
N TYR A 46 -26.48 -10.45 -22.47
CA TYR A 46 -26.13 -11.85 -22.20
C TYR A 46 -27.00 -12.81 -23.01
N GLY A 47 -26.41 -13.91 -23.50
CA GLY A 47 -27.07 -14.88 -24.37
C GLY A 47 -27.10 -14.52 -25.87
N HIS A 48 -26.90 -13.24 -26.23
CA HIS A 48 -26.91 -12.75 -27.63
C HIS A 48 -25.52 -12.48 -28.19
N ARG A 49 -24.47 -13.01 -27.56
CA ARG A 49 -23.06 -12.77 -27.90
C ARG A 49 -22.44 -13.87 -28.77
N LYS A 50 -23.24 -14.83 -29.24
CA LYS A 50 -22.78 -15.90 -30.13
C LYS A 50 -22.27 -15.31 -31.44
N GLY A 51 -20.98 -15.49 -31.72
CA GLY A 51 -20.32 -14.94 -32.91
C GLY A 51 -19.90 -13.47 -32.81
N TRP A 52 -20.16 -12.82 -31.67
CA TRP A 52 -19.68 -11.47 -31.38
C TRP A 52 -18.39 -11.54 -30.56
N LEU A 53 -17.37 -10.78 -30.96
CA LEU A 53 -16.02 -10.89 -30.40
C LEU A 53 -15.50 -9.48 -30.06
N PRO A 54 -15.27 -9.15 -28.78
CA PRO A 54 -14.71 -7.86 -28.40
C PRO A 54 -13.26 -7.77 -28.86
N ARG A 55 -12.90 -6.70 -29.58
CA ARG A 55 -11.55 -6.47 -30.12
C ARG A 55 -10.95 -5.16 -29.63
N SER A 56 -11.79 -4.16 -29.37
CA SER A 56 -11.40 -2.83 -28.90
C SER A 56 -11.79 -2.63 -27.44
N GLN A 57 -11.18 -1.64 -26.78
CA GLN A 57 -11.54 -1.29 -25.40
C GLN A 57 -12.98 -0.79 -25.29
N ASP A 58 -13.48 -0.15 -26.35
CA ASP A 58 -14.84 0.40 -26.40
C ASP A 58 -15.91 -0.71 -26.45
N ASP A 59 -15.58 -1.89 -26.99
CA ASP A 59 -16.51 -3.04 -27.08
C ASP A 59 -16.91 -3.57 -25.69
N PHE A 60 -16.14 -3.25 -24.65
CA PHE A 60 -16.45 -3.61 -23.27
C PHE A 60 -17.37 -2.61 -22.57
N GLY A 61 -17.62 -1.43 -23.15
CA GLY A 61 -18.45 -0.38 -22.56
C GLY A 61 -17.93 0.06 -21.18
N ASP A 62 -18.70 -0.24 -20.13
CA ASP A 62 -18.35 0.04 -18.72
C ASP A 62 -17.32 -0.94 -18.12
N GLY A 63 -16.76 -1.82 -18.96
CA GLY A 63 -15.79 -2.83 -18.58
C GLY A 63 -16.41 -4.22 -18.36
N GLY A 64 -15.59 -5.14 -17.88
CA GLY A 64 -15.95 -6.54 -17.70
C GLY A 64 -15.58 -7.41 -18.90
N ALA A 65 -15.02 -8.59 -18.60
CA ALA A 65 -14.71 -9.61 -19.60
C ALA A 65 -15.86 -10.61 -19.69
N PHE A 66 -16.07 -11.18 -20.87
CA PHE A 66 -17.19 -12.06 -21.18
C PHE A 66 -16.72 -13.51 -21.24
N PRO A 67 -16.96 -14.33 -20.20
CA PRO A 67 -16.44 -15.70 -20.13
C PRO A 67 -16.98 -16.60 -21.25
N GLU A 68 -18.16 -16.29 -21.80
CA GLU A 68 -18.75 -16.99 -22.94
C GLU A 68 -18.02 -16.73 -24.28
N CYS A 69 -17.18 -15.70 -24.35
CA CYS A 69 -16.36 -15.42 -25.52
C CYS A 69 -14.96 -16.00 -25.30
N HIS A 70 -14.64 -17.11 -25.98
CA HIS A 70 -13.37 -17.84 -25.82
C HIS A 70 -12.17 -17.14 -26.51
N ILE A 71 -11.89 -15.91 -26.10
CA ILE A 71 -10.73 -15.11 -26.48
C ILE A 71 -10.17 -14.47 -25.22
N ALA A 72 -8.83 -14.28 -25.19
CA ALA A 72 -8.18 -13.50 -24.15
C ALA A 72 -8.66 -12.04 -24.21
N GLN A 73 -9.36 -11.61 -23.17
CA GLN A 73 -9.95 -10.28 -23.05
C GLN A 73 -9.24 -9.51 -21.95
N TYR A 74 -8.89 -8.26 -22.21
CA TYR A 74 -8.15 -7.40 -21.28
C TYR A 74 -8.84 -6.04 -21.09
N PRO A 75 -10.06 -5.97 -20.51
CA PRO A 75 -10.69 -4.69 -20.20
C PRO A 75 -9.75 -3.85 -19.31
N LEU A 76 -9.60 -2.56 -19.63
CA LEU A 76 -8.69 -1.63 -18.96
C LEU A 76 -7.22 -2.10 -18.93
N GLY A 77 -6.83 -2.97 -19.88
CA GLY A 77 -5.48 -3.56 -19.93
C GLY A 77 -5.16 -4.53 -18.79
N MET A 78 -6.14 -4.88 -17.94
CA MET A 78 -5.94 -5.78 -16.82
C MET A 78 -5.59 -7.18 -17.32
N GLY A 79 -4.59 -7.83 -16.71
CA GLY A 79 -4.15 -9.18 -17.09
C GLY A 79 -3.25 -9.25 -18.33
N LYS A 80 -3.01 -8.14 -19.03
CA LYS A 80 -1.99 -8.07 -20.09
C LYS A 80 -0.60 -8.09 -19.45
N GLY A 81 0.31 -8.92 -19.95
CA GLY A 81 1.72 -8.89 -19.53
C GLY A 81 2.32 -7.51 -19.79
N THR A 82 2.98 -6.94 -18.78
CA THR A 82 3.65 -5.64 -18.88
C THR A 82 4.95 -5.80 -19.68
N SER A 83 4.87 -5.74 -21.02
CA SER A 83 6.04 -5.45 -21.86
C SER A 83 6.11 -3.93 -22.03
N GLY A 84 7.23 -3.32 -21.64
CA GLY A 84 7.40 -1.87 -21.51
C GLY A 84 6.72 -1.02 -22.58
N ASP A 85 5.69 -0.28 -22.19
CA ASP A 85 5.17 0.87 -22.92
C ASP A 85 5.58 2.12 -22.13
N SER A 86 6.82 2.55 -22.36
CA SER A 86 7.25 3.91 -22.04
C SER A 86 6.82 4.82 -23.19
N GLY A 87 5.58 5.32 -23.13
CA GLY A 87 5.15 6.53 -23.83
C GLY A 87 4.92 6.43 -25.35
N GLY A 88 3.66 6.55 -25.74
CA GLY A 88 3.27 7.31 -26.92
C GLY A 88 2.90 6.50 -28.17
N GLY A 89 1.62 6.58 -28.54
CA GLY A 89 1.19 6.72 -29.94
C GLY A 89 1.24 5.48 -30.84
N GLY A 90 0.06 4.93 -31.12
CA GLY A 90 -0.31 4.51 -32.48
C GLY A 90 0.06 3.09 -32.93
N GLY A 91 -0.99 2.33 -33.26
CA GLY A 91 -1.00 1.50 -34.47
C GLY A 91 -0.48 0.07 -34.37
N GLY A 92 -1.42 -0.88 -34.50
CA GLY A 92 -1.25 -1.99 -35.45
C GLY A 92 -0.52 -3.25 -34.98
N GLY A 93 -1.31 -4.29 -34.68
CA GLY A 93 -1.20 -5.58 -35.37
C GLY A 93 -0.12 -6.57 -34.95
N GLY A 94 -0.59 -7.76 -34.56
CA GLY A 94 0.02 -9.01 -35.03
C GLY A 94 0.75 -9.86 -33.99
N GLY A 95 0.07 -10.93 -33.56
CA GLY A 95 0.63 -12.27 -33.71
C GLY A 95 1.56 -12.82 -32.63
N GLY A 96 1.03 -13.77 -31.86
CA GLY A 96 1.68 -15.06 -31.69
C GLY A 96 2.52 -15.29 -30.44
N GLY A 97 2.32 -16.47 -29.84
CA GLY A 97 3.34 -17.15 -29.04
C GLY A 97 3.08 -17.12 -27.54
N GLY A 98 2.68 -18.28 -27.00
CA GLY A 98 2.52 -18.49 -25.57
C GLY A 98 3.84 -18.44 -24.80
N GLY A 99 3.71 -18.36 -23.48
CA GLY A 99 4.84 -18.38 -22.55
C GLY A 99 4.50 -17.59 -21.29
N GLY A 100 4.50 -18.26 -20.15
CA GLY A 100 4.01 -17.72 -18.88
C GLY A 100 4.72 -16.45 -18.39
N GLY A 101 3.92 -15.59 -17.76
CA GLY A 101 4.26 -14.94 -16.49
C GLY A 101 5.52 -14.08 -16.38
N GLY A 102 6.15 -13.66 -17.47
CA GLY A 102 7.30 -12.76 -17.45
C GLY A 102 6.88 -11.29 -17.57
N GLY A 103 6.25 -10.72 -16.54
CA GLY A 103 6.01 -9.27 -16.48
C GLY A 103 7.33 -8.51 -16.34
N SER A 104 7.56 -7.48 -17.16
CA SER A 104 8.71 -6.60 -16.98
C SER A 104 8.58 -5.92 -15.61
N SER A 105 9.59 -6.08 -14.76
CA SER A 105 9.57 -5.57 -13.39
C SER A 105 9.70 -4.05 -13.37
N SER A 106 8.63 -3.33 -13.05
CA SER A 106 8.69 -1.90 -12.76
C SER A 106 9.09 -1.65 -11.31
N ASN A 107 9.95 -0.66 -11.05
CA ASN A 107 10.29 -0.18 -9.70
C ASN A 107 9.20 0.72 -9.06
N ALA A 108 8.02 0.79 -9.68
CA ALA A 108 6.92 1.62 -9.20
C ALA A 108 6.09 0.85 -8.16
N LEU A 109 5.77 1.50 -7.03
CA LEU A 109 4.80 0.98 -6.07
C LEU A 109 3.39 1.01 -6.67
N ALA A 110 2.61 -0.02 -6.40
CA ALA A 110 1.23 -0.08 -6.86
C ALA A 110 0.40 1.06 -6.25
N VAL A 111 -0.38 1.76 -7.10
CA VAL A 111 -1.28 2.81 -6.66
C VAL A 111 -2.42 2.18 -5.86
N GLN A 112 -2.51 2.51 -4.58
CA GLN A 112 -3.56 2.00 -3.69
C GLN A 112 -4.68 3.03 -3.56
N LEU A 113 -5.92 2.57 -3.40
CA LEU A 113 -7.09 3.41 -3.13
C LEU A 113 -7.57 3.23 -1.68
N ASP A 114 -8.22 4.25 -1.14
CA ASP A 114 -8.97 4.17 0.11
C ASP A 114 -10.39 3.66 -0.09
N GLU A 115 -11.11 3.45 1.01
CA GLU A 115 -12.51 3.00 1.00
C GLU A 115 -13.45 3.98 0.29
N LYS A 116 -13.04 5.24 0.14
CA LYS A 116 -13.78 6.31 -0.55
C LYS A 116 -13.36 6.44 -2.02
N GLY A 117 -12.47 5.58 -2.52
CA GLY A 117 -11.95 5.61 -3.88
C GLY A 117 -10.90 6.70 -4.15
N LYS A 118 -10.36 7.37 -3.13
CA LYS A 118 -9.27 8.34 -3.28
C LYS A 118 -7.92 7.62 -3.28
N VAL A 119 -6.97 8.19 -4.01
CA VAL A 119 -5.61 7.66 -4.10
C VAL A 119 -4.89 7.82 -2.75
N LYS A 120 -4.32 6.72 -2.24
CA LYS A 120 -3.52 6.68 -1.01
C LYS A 120 -2.08 7.12 -1.28
N TYR A 121 -1.85 8.43 -1.24
CA TYR A 121 -0.49 8.99 -1.29
C TYR A 121 0.32 8.75 -0.01
N ASP A 122 -0.34 8.42 1.10
CA ASP A 122 0.27 8.08 2.40
C ASP A 122 1.27 6.90 2.32
N VAL A 123 1.11 6.01 1.35
CA VAL A 123 2.06 4.88 1.12
C VAL A 123 3.50 5.36 0.92
N LEU A 124 3.70 6.55 0.34
CA LEU A 124 5.02 7.16 0.17
C LEU A 124 5.63 7.57 1.52
N ALA A 125 4.85 8.22 2.38
CA ALA A 125 5.31 8.62 3.71
C ALA A 125 5.59 7.42 4.63
N ARG A 126 4.91 6.31 4.38
CA ARG A 126 5.02 5.07 5.17
C ARG A 126 6.10 4.12 4.67
N GLN A 127 6.83 4.47 3.61
CA GLN A 127 7.93 3.65 3.11
C GLN A 127 8.96 3.41 4.22
N GLY A 128 9.33 2.13 4.42
CA GLY A 128 10.27 1.72 5.47
C GLY A 128 9.66 1.55 6.87
N HIS A 129 8.40 1.94 7.08
CA HIS A 129 7.70 1.75 8.33
C HIS A 129 6.81 0.50 8.29
N SER A 130 6.50 -0.03 9.47
CA SER A 130 5.52 -1.10 9.60
C SER A 130 4.09 -0.57 9.37
N LYS A 131 3.19 -1.47 8.97
CA LYS A 131 1.78 -1.14 8.66
C LYS A 131 0.96 -0.69 9.88
N ASP A 132 1.45 -0.96 11.07
CA ASP A 132 0.88 -0.63 12.37
C ASP A 132 1.41 0.70 12.93
N LYS A 133 2.54 1.21 12.42
CA LYS A 133 3.01 2.54 12.79
C LYS A 133 2.06 3.60 12.23
N ILE A 134 1.57 4.46 13.11
CA ILE A 134 0.71 5.59 12.76
C ILE A 134 1.58 6.72 12.20
N VAL A 135 1.25 7.18 11.01
CA VAL A 135 1.87 8.33 10.33
C VAL A 135 0.75 9.26 9.91
N TYR A 136 0.83 10.53 10.33
CA TYR A 136 -0.12 11.57 9.94
C TYR A 136 0.38 12.26 8.68
N SER A 137 -0.40 12.20 7.61
CA SER A 137 0.00 12.70 6.28
C SER A 137 -1.11 13.47 5.58
N LYS A 138 -2.34 13.42 6.10
CA LYS A 138 -3.52 14.01 5.44
C LYS A 138 -3.83 15.35 6.06
N LEU A 139 -4.46 16.23 5.28
CA LEU A 139 -4.94 17.52 5.80
C LEU A 139 -5.97 17.34 6.93
N THR A 140 -6.75 16.25 6.90
CA THR A 140 -7.70 15.91 7.96
C THR A 140 -7.04 15.75 9.32
N ASP A 141 -5.77 15.33 9.35
CA ASP A 141 -5.03 15.08 10.57
C ASP A 141 -4.53 16.39 11.21
N LEU A 142 -4.51 17.49 10.44
CA LEU A 142 -4.17 18.83 10.93
C LEU A 142 -5.39 19.58 11.48
N LEU A 143 -6.60 19.12 11.18
CA LEU A 143 -7.82 19.77 11.63
C LEU A 143 -8.05 19.46 13.11
N PRO A 144 -8.42 20.46 13.93
CA PRO A 144 -8.74 20.22 15.32
C PRO A 144 -9.99 19.34 15.43
N SER A 145 -9.93 18.36 16.32
CA SER A 145 -11.10 17.56 16.69
C SER A 145 -11.90 18.33 17.74
N ALA A 146 -13.18 18.56 17.49
CA ALA A 146 -14.05 19.27 18.42
C ALA A 146 -14.44 18.33 19.57
N ILE A 147 -14.16 18.74 20.81
CA ILE A 147 -14.62 18.03 22.00
C ILE A 147 -16.06 18.47 22.25
N THR A 148 -17.02 17.56 22.10
CA THR A 148 -18.46 17.86 22.21
C THR A 148 -18.98 17.79 23.64
N SER A 149 -18.32 17.05 24.53
CA SER A 149 -18.73 16.83 25.91
C SER A 149 -17.51 16.57 26.79
N GLU A 150 -17.54 17.02 28.04
CA GLU A 150 -16.43 16.83 29.00
C GLU A 150 -16.26 15.36 29.44
N ASP A 151 -17.33 14.55 29.37
CA ASP A 151 -17.34 13.13 29.77
C ASP A 151 -17.28 12.15 28.58
N ASP A 152 -16.51 12.48 27.54
CA ASP A 152 -16.35 11.61 26.36
C ASP A 152 -15.61 10.30 26.72
N PRO A 153 -16.21 9.10 26.53
CA PRO A 153 -15.56 7.82 26.83
C PRO A 153 -14.29 7.55 26.01
N GLU A 154 -14.09 8.18 24.85
CA GLU A 154 -12.88 8.00 24.04
C GLU A 154 -11.65 8.71 24.61
N LEU A 155 -11.86 9.78 25.39
CA LEU A 155 -10.79 10.57 26.02
C LEU A 155 -10.46 10.10 27.45
N GLN A 156 -11.20 9.12 27.97
CA GLN A 156 -10.95 8.58 29.29
C GLN A 156 -9.66 7.77 29.33
N ARG A 157 -9.01 7.77 30.49
CA ARG A 157 -7.86 6.89 30.71
C ARG A 157 -8.33 5.44 30.63
N PRO A 158 -7.49 4.52 30.13
CA PRO A 158 -7.77 3.09 30.21
C PRO A 158 -8.10 2.66 31.63
N SER A 159 -8.77 1.51 31.75
CA SER A 159 -9.18 0.99 33.05
C SER A 159 -7.97 0.72 33.96
N MET A 160 -8.18 0.74 35.28
CA MET A 160 -7.11 0.50 36.25
C MET A 160 -6.46 -0.89 36.03
N GLU A 161 -7.27 -1.89 35.70
CA GLU A 161 -6.80 -3.25 35.40
C GLU A 161 -5.86 -3.28 34.18
N GLU A 162 -6.22 -2.60 33.08
CA GLU A 162 -5.36 -2.52 31.88
C GLU A 162 -4.03 -1.79 32.14
N ILE A 163 -4.06 -0.77 33.01
CA ILE A 163 -2.86 -0.03 33.43
C ILE A 163 -1.94 -0.94 34.25
N GLU A 164 -2.48 -1.70 35.20
CA GLU A 164 -1.72 -2.67 35.99
C GLU A 164 -1.13 -3.76 35.09
N ASP A 165 -1.92 -4.30 34.17
CA ASP A 165 -1.50 -5.28 33.18
C ASP A 165 -0.35 -4.79 32.29
N THR A 166 -0.46 -3.56 31.79
CA THR A 166 0.55 -2.95 30.92
C THR A 166 1.81 -2.63 31.72
N THR A 167 1.66 -2.19 32.96
CA THR A 167 2.75 -1.90 33.88
C THR A 167 3.52 -3.17 34.20
N GLU A 168 2.83 -4.28 34.49
CA GLU A 168 3.45 -5.56 34.78
C GLU A 168 4.18 -6.13 33.55
N LYS A 169 3.56 -6.10 32.37
CA LYS A 169 4.21 -6.50 31.10
C LYS A 169 5.45 -5.68 30.81
N THR A 170 5.38 -4.36 31.01
CA THR A 170 6.51 -3.44 30.76
C THR A 170 7.62 -3.66 31.79
N ARG A 171 7.27 -3.84 33.07
CA ARG A 171 8.20 -4.14 34.16
C ARG A 171 8.99 -5.41 33.86
N GLN A 172 8.32 -6.51 33.53
CA GLN A 172 8.96 -7.78 33.18
C GLN A 172 9.89 -7.66 31.96
N ALA A 173 9.48 -6.91 30.93
CA ALA A 173 10.30 -6.68 29.74
C ALA A 173 11.58 -5.89 30.05
N LEU A 174 11.47 -4.84 30.88
CA LEU A 174 12.59 -4.03 31.32
C LEU A 174 13.53 -4.82 32.23
N GLU A 175 12.98 -5.61 33.17
CA GLU A 175 13.76 -6.51 34.03
C GLU A 175 14.57 -7.53 33.21
N LYS A 176 13.99 -8.09 32.15
CA LYS A 176 14.71 -8.99 31.24
C LYS A 176 15.89 -8.30 30.54
N LEU A 177 15.71 -7.06 30.10
CA LEU A 177 16.76 -6.29 29.44
C LEU A 177 17.86 -5.85 30.42
N THR A 178 17.50 -5.43 31.63
CA THR A 178 18.47 -5.07 32.67
C THR A 178 19.24 -6.30 33.14
N GLN A 179 18.59 -7.45 33.32
CA GLN A 179 19.26 -8.70 33.68
C GLN A 179 20.31 -9.12 32.63
N GLY A 180 20.03 -8.93 31.34
CA GLY A 180 21.00 -9.15 30.26
C GLY A 180 22.22 -8.23 30.35
N LYS A 181 22.01 -6.95 30.67
CA LYS A 181 23.09 -5.96 30.87
C LYS A 181 23.91 -6.28 32.12
N ILE A 182 23.26 -6.60 33.23
CA ILE A 182 23.90 -6.96 34.50
C ILE A 182 24.74 -8.24 34.32
N SER A 183 24.18 -9.29 33.71
CA SER A 183 24.89 -10.55 33.42
C SER A 183 26.13 -10.34 32.56
N SER A 184 26.09 -9.38 31.62
CA SER A 184 27.24 -9.04 30.78
C SER A 184 28.32 -8.23 31.51
N ALA A 185 27.95 -7.48 32.54
CA ALA A 185 28.86 -6.66 33.33
C ALA A 185 29.54 -7.42 34.48
N MET A 186 29.00 -8.58 34.91
CA MET A 186 29.61 -9.40 35.96
C MET A 186 30.91 -10.09 35.44
N PRO A 187 32.09 -9.80 36.02
CA PRO A 187 33.38 -10.30 35.49
C PRO A 187 33.59 -11.80 35.63
N VAL A 188 33.04 -12.40 36.69
CA VAL A 188 33.20 -13.83 36.99
C VAL A 188 31.84 -14.50 36.81
N ARG A 189 31.76 -15.41 35.85
CA ARG A 189 30.57 -16.24 35.63
C ARG A 189 30.78 -17.62 36.24
N CYS A 190 29.86 -18.04 37.10
CA CYS A 190 29.72 -19.46 37.42
C CYS A 190 29.27 -20.19 36.15
N ALA A 191 29.79 -21.40 35.91
CA ALA A 191 29.41 -22.19 34.74
C ALA A 191 27.88 -22.39 34.73
N GLU A 192 27.22 -21.89 33.69
CA GLU A 192 25.77 -22.01 33.54
C GLU A 192 25.41 -23.49 33.35
N LYS A 193 24.39 -23.96 34.08
CA LYS A 193 23.88 -25.32 33.91
C LYS A 193 23.18 -25.40 32.56
N GLN A 194 23.62 -26.31 31.71
CA GLN A 194 23.06 -26.47 30.39
C GLN A 194 21.56 -26.81 30.47
N ALA A 195 20.77 -26.14 29.64
CA ALA A 195 19.36 -26.46 29.50
C ALA A 195 19.17 -27.87 28.90
N PRO A 196 18.07 -28.56 29.21
CA PRO A 196 17.76 -29.85 28.60
C PRO A 196 17.54 -29.72 27.08
N ALA A 197 17.75 -30.81 26.35
CA ALA A 197 17.60 -30.85 24.90
C ALA A 197 16.18 -30.48 24.46
N GLN A 198 16.06 -29.58 23.47
CA GLN A 198 14.78 -29.14 22.90
C GLN A 198 14.52 -29.86 21.58
N TYR A 199 13.28 -30.28 21.32
CA TYR A 199 12.90 -30.88 20.05
C TYR A 199 12.04 -29.91 19.24
N ILE A 200 12.47 -29.59 18.02
CA ILE A 200 11.79 -28.67 17.11
C ILE A 200 11.30 -29.46 15.90
N ARG A 201 10.03 -29.26 15.54
CA ARG A 201 9.45 -29.80 14.31
C ARG A 201 9.58 -28.76 13.20
N TYR A 202 10.28 -29.12 12.13
CA TYR A 202 10.54 -28.24 10.99
C TYR A 202 9.90 -28.79 9.73
N THR A 203 9.17 -27.92 9.02
CA THR A 203 8.62 -28.22 7.69
C THR A 203 9.44 -27.44 6.66
N PRO A 204 10.25 -28.11 5.83
CA PRO A 204 11.02 -27.44 4.78
C PRO A 204 10.10 -26.77 3.75
N SER A 205 10.50 -25.60 3.24
CA SER A 205 9.83 -24.92 2.13
C SER A 205 10.07 -25.61 0.79
N GLN A 206 11.28 -26.15 0.60
CA GLN A 206 11.62 -26.98 -0.55
C GLN A 206 11.17 -28.42 -0.28
N GLN A 207 10.11 -28.85 -0.96
CA GLN A 207 9.53 -30.18 -0.83
C GLN A 207 9.73 -30.97 -2.14
N GLY A 208 9.91 -32.28 -2.00
CA GLY A 208 10.03 -33.20 -3.13
C GLY A 208 10.37 -34.60 -2.63
N VAL A 209 9.96 -35.63 -3.39
CA VAL A 209 10.16 -37.04 -3.01
C VAL A 209 11.64 -37.42 -2.84
N SER A 210 12.53 -36.73 -3.56
CA SER A 210 13.98 -36.91 -3.48
C SER A 210 14.61 -36.25 -2.25
N PHE A 211 13.88 -35.35 -1.57
CA PHE A 211 14.36 -34.65 -0.39
C PHE A 211 13.77 -35.27 0.88
N ASN A 212 14.54 -35.23 1.97
CA ASN A 212 14.09 -35.71 3.28
C ASN A 212 13.57 -37.16 3.27
N SER A 213 14.13 -38.01 2.41
CA SER A 213 13.69 -39.41 2.22
C SER A 213 12.18 -39.55 1.97
N GLY A 214 11.56 -38.55 1.32
CA GLY A 214 10.12 -38.52 1.06
C GLY A 214 9.25 -38.05 2.24
N ALA A 215 9.83 -37.74 3.40
CA ALA A 215 9.10 -37.20 4.54
C ALA A 215 8.83 -35.70 4.37
N THR A 216 7.66 -35.25 4.82
CA THR A 216 7.26 -33.84 4.73
C THR A 216 7.89 -32.97 5.82
N GLN A 217 8.31 -33.57 6.94
CA GLN A 217 8.80 -32.86 8.13
C GLN A 217 10.07 -33.50 8.69
N ARG A 218 10.81 -32.71 9.48
CA ARG A 218 11.98 -33.13 10.24
C ARG A 218 11.78 -32.81 11.71
N VAL A 219 12.27 -33.67 12.60
CA VAL A 219 12.37 -33.38 14.02
C VAL A 219 13.84 -33.18 14.36
N ILE A 220 14.17 -32.02 14.90
CA ILE A 220 15.54 -31.59 15.21
C ILE A 220 15.69 -31.53 16.72
N ARG A 221 16.68 -32.25 17.26
CA ARG A 221 17.08 -32.14 18.66
C ARG A 221 18.16 -31.07 18.80
N MET A 222 17.80 -29.93 19.36
CA MET A 222 18.70 -28.83 19.68
C MET A 222 19.29 -29.02 21.09
N VAL A 223 20.62 -28.94 21.17
CA VAL A 223 21.38 -29.00 22.43
C VAL A 223 22.37 -27.84 22.43
N GLU A 224 22.44 -27.12 23.53
CA GLU A 224 23.42 -26.03 23.70
C GLU A 224 24.82 -26.62 23.87
N GLN A 225 25.79 -26.11 23.12
CA GLN A 225 27.18 -26.55 23.22
C GLN A 225 27.79 -26.08 24.54
N PRO A 226 28.46 -26.95 25.32
CA PRO A 226 29.14 -26.53 26.54
C PRO A 226 30.18 -25.45 26.23
N LYS A 227 30.07 -24.30 26.90
CA LYS A 227 31.03 -23.19 26.76
C LYS A 227 32.05 -23.27 27.89
N ASP A 228 33.33 -23.22 27.53
CA ASP A 228 34.42 -23.20 28.51
C ASP A 228 34.42 -21.85 29.26
N PRO A 229 34.32 -21.84 30.60
CA PRO A 229 34.34 -20.61 31.39
C PRO A 229 35.66 -19.83 31.32
N MET A 230 36.76 -20.46 30.88
CA MET A 230 38.09 -19.83 30.75
C MET A 230 38.40 -19.39 29.31
N GLU A 231 37.49 -19.61 28.36
CA GLU A 231 37.68 -19.20 26.97
C GLU A 231 37.53 -17.67 26.81
N PRO A 232 38.54 -16.96 26.27
CA PRO A 232 38.46 -15.52 26.04
C PRO A 232 37.48 -15.16 24.90
N PRO A 233 37.09 -13.88 24.74
CA PRO A 233 36.22 -13.44 23.64
C PRO A 233 36.78 -13.78 22.25
N LYS A 234 35.97 -14.42 21.40
CA LYS A 234 36.38 -14.93 20.07
C LYS A 234 36.57 -13.85 19.00
N PHE A 235 35.82 -12.76 19.09
CA PHE A 235 35.72 -11.75 18.03
C PHE A 235 36.06 -10.35 18.55
N LYS A 236 36.64 -9.53 17.66
CA LYS A 236 36.88 -8.10 17.91
C LYS A 236 35.61 -7.31 17.64
N SER A 237 35.31 -6.32 18.47
CA SER A 237 34.19 -5.40 18.24
C SER A 237 34.58 -4.36 17.18
N TYR A 238 33.80 -4.26 16.12
CA TYR A 238 33.97 -3.25 15.07
C TYR A 238 32.91 -2.17 15.21
N PHE A 239 33.31 -0.92 15.00
CA PHE A 239 32.39 0.22 14.91
C PHE A 239 31.90 0.35 13.46
N ALA A 240 30.58 0.33 13.28
CA ALA A 240 29.92 0.64 12.02
C ALA A 240 29.18 1.97 12.13
N PRO A 241 29.23 2.85 11.12
CA PRO A 241 28.41 4.06 11.10
C PRO A 241 26.93 3.66 11.02
N GLY A 242 26.14 4.20 11.94
CA GLY A 242 24.68 4.03 11.99
C GLY A 242 23.94 5.07 11.17
#